data_AF-A0A7V6XMY5-F1
#
_entry.id   AF-A0A7V6XMY5-F1
#
_cell.length_a   1.000
_cell.length_b   1.000
_cell.length_c   1.000
_cell.angle_alpha   90.00
_cell.angle_beta   90.00
_cell.angle_gamma   90.00
#
_symmetry.space_group_name_H-M   'P 1'
#
loop_
_entity.id
_entity.type
_entity.pdbx_description
1 polymer ?
#
loop_
_entity_poly.entity_id
_entity_poly.type
_entity_poly.pdbx_seq_one_letter_code
_entity_poly.pdbx_strand_id
1 'polypeptide(L)'
;MSNGETIHVVNGELQVPDQPIIPFIIGDGTGPDIWNAASRVLDAAVEKAYNGKKKIVWKEILAGEKAFKETGSWLPDETLDAIREYIIAIKGPLTTPVGGGIRSLNVALRQELDLYVCLRPVRYFQGVPSPVKRPEDTDMVIFRENSEDIYAGIEYQEGTPEVKKLIDFLQNEMGVTKIRFPETSGIGIKPTSKDGTEHTQLQRGL
;
A
#
# COMPACT_ATOMS: atom_id res chain seq x y z
N MET A 1 7.68 15.39 28.49
CA MET A 1 6.81 14.87 27.41
C MET A 1 7.29 15.57 26.15
N SER A 2 7.74 14.85 25.12
CA SER A 2 8.14 15.50 23.86
C SER A 2 6.87 16.01 23.17
N ASN A 3 6.78 17.31 22.95
CA ASN A 3 5.69 17.94 22.22
C ASN A 3 5.92 17.69 20.72
N GLY A 4 5.45 16.54 20.22
CA GLY A 4 5.45 16.29 18.78
C GLY A 4 4.47 17.21 18.06
N GLU A 5 4.74 17.52 16.80
CA GLU A 5 3.94 18.41 15.95
C GLU A 5 3.47 17.68 14.69
N THR A 6 2.31 18.05 14.17
CA THR A 6 1.74 17.46 12.94
C THR A 6 2.45 17.98 11.69
N ILE A 7 2.56 17.12 10.67
CA ILE A 7 2.97 17.54 9.33
C ILE A 7 1.77 18.17 8.63
N HIS A 8 2.00 19.24 7.87
CA HIS A 8 0.96 19.90 7.07
C HIS A 8 1.33 19.93 5.59
N VAL A 9 0.32 19.99 4.72
CA VAL A 9 0.51 20.25 3.29
C VAL A 9 0.04 21.66 3.00
N VAL A 10 0.94 22.49 2.48
CA VAL A 10 0.63 23.86 2.05
C VAL A 10 1.03 23.99 0.59
N ASN A 11 0.07 24.29 -0.29
CA ASN A 11 0.28 24.40 -1.74
C ASN A 11 0.94 23.17 -2.40
N GLY A 12 0.65 21.96 -1.89
CA GLY A 12 1.23 20.71 -2.40
C GLY A 12 2.60 20.35 -1.82
N GLU A 13 3.17 21.19 -0.95
CA GLU A 13 4.46 20.93 -0.30
C GLU A 13 4.28 20.53 1.17
N LEU A 14 5.06 19.55 1.63
CA LEU A 14 5.08 19.12 3.02
C LEU A 14 5.83 20.14 3.89
N GLN A 15 5.13 20.71 4.87
CA GLN A 15 5.69 21.49 5.95
C GLN A 15 5.98 20.56 7.13
N VAL A 16 7.24 20.19 7.30
CA VAL A 16 7.69 19.20 8.29
C VAL A 16 8.39 19.89 9.47
N PRO A 17 7.86 19.80 10.70
CA PRO A 17 8.48 20.40 11.89
C PRO A 17 9.78 19.67 12.28
N ASP A 18 10.48 20.18 13.30
CA ASP A 18 11.69 19.53 13.83
C ASP A 18 11.36 18.24 14.62
N GLN A 19 10.15 18.16 15.17
CA GLN A 19 9.67 17.02 15.94
C GLN A 19 8.36 16.42 15.38
N PRO A 20 8.37 15.88 14.14
CA PRO A 20 7.15 15.39 13.52
C PRO A 20 6.61 14.14 14.24
N ILE A 21 5.29 14.09 14.40
CA ILE A 21 4.58 12.88 14.80
C ILE A 21 4.41 11.99 13.58
N ILE A 22 4.94 10.76 13.64
CA ILE A 22 4.86 9.78 12.56
C ILE A 22 4.15 8.53 13.09
N PRO A 23 2.93 8.25 12.62
CA PRO A 23 2.27 7.00 12.92
C PRO A 23 3.04 5.79 12.40
N PHE A 24 3.01 4.71 13.17
CA PHE A 24 3.53 3.43 12.71
C PHE A 24 2.61 2.27 13.06
N ILE A 25 2.54 1.29 12.17
CA ILE A 25 1.93 -0.02 12.41
C ILE A 25 3.07 -1.01 12.63
N ILE A 26 3.13 -1.65 13.79
CA ILE A 26 4.22 -2.59 14.14
C ILE A 26 4.28 -3.79 13.17
N GLY A 27 3.12 -4.23 12.68
CA GLY A 27 2.97 -5.37 11.77
C GLY A 27 2.84 -6.72 12.47
N ASP A 28 2.50 -7.73 11.68
CA ASP A 28 2.29 -9.12 12.10
C ASP A 28 3.57 -9.95 11.95
N GLY A 29 3.60 -11.16 12.52
CA GLY A 29 4.72 -12.09 12.38
C GLY A 29 6.05 -11.48 12.83
N THR A 30 6.98 -11.29 11.90
CA THR A 30 8.31 -10.68 12.16
C THR A 30 8.27 -9.16 12.33
N GLY A 31 7.09 -8.52 12.25
CA GLY A 31 6.92 -7.07 12.36
C GLY A 31 7.57 -6.45 13.61
N PRO A 32 7.30 -6.96 14.83
CA PRO A 32 7.90 -6.42 16.06
C PRO A 32 9.42 -6.45 16.08
N ASP A 33 10.04 -7.54 15.59
CA ASP A 33 11.49 -7.67 15.54
C ASP A 33 12.11 -6.66 14.57
N ILE A 34 11.51 -6.54 13.37
CA ILE A 34 11.95 -5.59 12.35
C ILE A 34 11.78 -4.16 12.85
N TRP A 35 10.64 -3.83 13.48
CA TRP A 35 10.36 -2.48 13.96
C TRP A 35 11.32 -2.05 15.07
N ASN A 36 11.62 -2.94 16.01
CA ASN A 36 12.57 -2.67 17.08
C ASN A 36 13.98 -2.33 16.53
N ALA A 37 14.38 -2.93 15.42
CA ALA A 37 15.64 -2.59 14.75
C ALA A 37 15.52 -1.31 13.89
N ALA A 38 14.48 -1.22 13.07
CA ALA A 38 14.29 -0.13 12.10
C ALA A 38 14.15 1.23 12.79
N SER A 39 13.30 1.34 13.82
CA SER A 39 13.09 2.59 14.58
C SER A 39 14.40 3.13 15.15
N ARG A 40 15.25 2.27 15.73
CA ARG A 40 16.56 2.64 16.28
C ARG A 40 17.53 3.16 15.21
N VAL A 41 17.54 2.56 14.02
CA VAL A 41 18.37 3.02 12.91
C VAL A 41 17.90 4.40 12.43
N LEU A 42 16.58 4.59 12.30
CA LEU A 42 15.99 5.87 11.91
C LEU A 42 16.30 6.96 12.94
N ASP A 43 16.06 6.69 14.22
CA ASP A 43 16.34 7.64 15.31
C ASP A 43 17.82 8.04 15.35
N ALA A 44 18.74 7.06 15.25
CA ALA A 44 20.18 7.33 15.25
C ALA A 44 20.63 8.12 14.01
N ALA A 45 20.03 7.87 12.85
CA ALA A 45 20.33 8.61 11.62
C ALA A 45 19.88 10.08 11.73
N VAL A 46 18.67 10.32 12.26
CA VAL A 46 18.14 11.68 12.49
C VAL A 46 19.00 12.42 13.51
N GLU A 47 19.27 11.80 14.67
CA GLU A 47 20.09 12.39 15.73
C GLU A 47 21.47 12.82 15.19
N LYS A 48 22.14 11.91 14.46
CA LYS A 48 23.47 12.15 13.90
C LYS A 48 23.49 13.19 12.79
N ALA A 49 22.50 13.17 11.88
CA ALA A 49 22.46 14.09 10.75
C ALA A 49 22.16 15.53 11.18
N TYR A 50 21.36 15.69 12.24
CA TYR A 50 20.89 17.00 12.68
C TYR A 50 21.47 17.45 14.03
N ASN A 51 22.45 16.73 14.58
CA ASN A 51 23.07 17.00 15.88
C ASN A 51 22.03 17.22 17.00
N GLY A 52 21.04 16.33 17.06
CA GLY A 52 19.96 16.37 18.07
C GLY A 52 18.91 17.47 17.89
N LYS A 53 19.00 18.30 16.83
CA LYS A 53 18.00 19.36 16.57
C LYS A 53 16.66 18.81 16.11
N LYS A 54 16.65 17.65 15.44
CA LYS A 54 15.44 16.99 14.94
C LYS A 54 15.25 15.65 15.63
N LYS A 55 13.99 15.23 15.78
CA LYS A 55 13.63 13.94 16.38
C LYS A 55 12.28 13.46 15.87
N ILE A 56 12.12 12.17 15.61
CA ILE A 56 10.80 11.63 15.28
C ILE A 56 10.03 11.30 16.56
N VAL A 57 8.74 11.65 16.60
CA VAL A 57 7.81 11.25 17.66
C VAL A 57 6.93 10.12 17.12
N TRP A 58 7.27 8.88 17.45
CA TRP A 58 6.54 7.71 16.99
C TRP A 58 5.17 7.58 17.67
N LYS A 59 4.11 7.39 16.88
CA LYS A 59 2.74 7.13 17.35
C LYS A 59 2.30 5.75 16.88
N GLU A 60 2.15 4.78 17.78
CA GLU A 60 1.65 3.47 17.36
C GLU A 60 0.17 3.57 16.95
N ILE A 61 -0.18 2.95 15.82
CA ILE A 61 -1.56 2.72 15.36
C ILE A 61 -1.73 1.25 14.97
N LEU A 62 -2.96 0.74 14.98
CA LEU A 62 -3.24 -0.70 14.94
C LEU A 62 -3.71 -1.16 13.56
N ALA A 63 -3.13 -2.23 13.03
CA ALA A 63 -3.72 -3.01 11.95
C ALA A 63 -3.27 -4.47 12.06
N GLY A 64 -3.98 -5.38 11.38
CA GLY A 64 -3.63 -6.80 11.35
C GLY A 64 -4.04 -7.56 12.60
N GLU A 65 -3.26 -8.58 12.95
CA GLU A 65 -3.56 -9.50 14.05
C GLU A 65 -3.58 -8.78 15.40
N LYS A 66 -2.69 -7.81 15.60
CA LYS A 66 -2.66 -7.01 16.83
C LYS A 66 -3.96 -6.22 17.00
N ALA A 67 -4.41 -5.54 15.93
CA ALA A 67 -5.67 -4.81 15.94
C ALA A 67 -6.86 -5.72 16.23
N PHE A 68 -6.93 -6.88 15.57
CA PHE A 68 -8.05 -7.81 15.76
C PHE A 68 -8.12 -8.34 17.19
N LYS A 69 -6.98 -8.66 17.81
CA LYS A 69 -6.93 -9.13 19.20
C LYS A 69 -7.36 -8.05 20.20
N GLU A 70 -7.01 -6.79 19.95
CA GLU A 70 -7.28 -5.67 20.86
C GLU A 70 -8.67 -5.06 20.69
N THR A 71 -9.18 -5.02 19.45
CA THR A 71 -10.38 -4.25 19.10
C THR A 71 -11.49 -5.10 18.47
N GLY A 72 -11.18 -6.31 18.01
CA GLY A 72 -12.08 -7.13 17.18
C GLY A 72 -12.12 -6.73 15.70
N SER A 73 -11.43 -5.65 15.30
CA SER A 73 -11.31 -5.21 13.90
C SER A 73 -9.90 -5.44 13.36
N TRP A 74 -9.79 -5.92 12.12
CA TRP A 74 -8.51 -6.08 11.42
C TRP A 74 -7.92 -4.74 10.95
N LEU A 75 -8.77 -3.75 10.70
CA LEU A 75 -8.40 -2.40 10.32
C LEU A 75 -9.39 -1.43 10.97
N PRO A 76 -9.10 -0.94 12.18
CA PRO A 76 -9.92 0.07 12.84
C PRO A 76 -9.95 1.38 12.05
N ASP A 77 -11.08 2.09 12.08
CA ASP A 77 -11.24 3.37 11.39
C ASP A 77 -10.26 4.42 11.94
N GLU A 78 -9.95 4.36 13.24
CA GLU A 78 -8.99 5.24 13.90
C GLU A 78 -7.59 5.17 13.27
N THR A 79 -7.22 4.04 12.67
CA THR A 79 -5.95 3.88 11.96
C THR A 79 -5.96 4.64 10.63
N LEU A 80 -7.07 4.58 9.90
CA LEU A 80 -7.22 5.35 8.65
C LEU A 80 -7.25 6.85 8.96
N ASP A 81 -7.99 7.25 9.98
CA ASP A 81 -8.10 8.65 10.40
C ASP A 81 -6.76 9.21 10.87
N ALA A 82 -5.99 8.44 11.64
CA ALA A 82 -4.64 8.83 12.01
C ALA A 82 -3.73 9.00 10.78
N ILE A 83 -3.77 8.10 9.80
CA ILE A 83 -2.92 8.26 8.61
C ILE A 83 -3.33 9.52 7.81
N ARG A 84 -4.63 9.82 7.72
CA ARG A 84 -5.12 11.06 7.08
C ARG A 84 -4.70 12.32 7.84
N GLU A 85 -4.76 12.30 9.18
CA GLU A 85 -4.38 13.42 10.05
C GLU A 85 -2.87 13.71 9.99
N TYR A 86 -2.03 12.69 10.12
CA TYR A 86 -0.58 12.83 10.24
C TYR A 86 0.17 12.74 8.90
N ILE A 87 -0.52 12.41 7.81
CA ILE A 87 -0.08 12.42 6.40
C ILE A 87 0.96 11.35 6.04
N ILE A 88 1.96 11.14 6.89
CA ILE A 88 3.06 10.21 6.67
C ILE A 88 3.04 9.13 7.74
N ALA A 89 2.94 7.87 7.32
CA ALA A 89 3.01 6.71 8.21
C ALA A 89 3.93 5.62 7.67
N ILE A 90 4.44 4.77 8.55
CA ILE A 90 5.25 3.60 8.22
C ILE A 90 4.61 2.33 8.75
N LYS A 91 4.76 1.20 8.07
CA LYS A 91 4.22 -0.07 8.56
C LYS A 91 5.16 -1.25 8.39
N GLY A 92 5.08 -2.19 9.34
CA GLY A 92 5.57 -3.54 9.20
C GLY A 92 4.75 -4.39 8.22
N PRO A 93 5.07 -5.68 8.07
CA PRO A 93 4.29 -6.62 7.28
C PRO A 93 2.90 -6.83 7.89
N LEU A 94 1.89 -7.11 7.06
CA LEU A 94 0.53 -7.43 7.53
C LEU A 94 0.07 -8.74 6.88
N THR A 95 -0.43 -9.66 7.69
CA THR A 95 -0.95 -10.95 7.23
C THR A 95 -2.24 -10.70 6.44
N THR A 96 -2.31 -11.22 5.21
CA THR A 96 -3.54 -11.26 4.44
C THR A 96 -4.05 -12.71 4.41
N PRO A 97 -5.20 -13.02 5.00
CA PRO A 97 -5.75 -14.38 4.94
C PRO A 97 -6.07 -14.77 3.49
N VAL A 98 -5.69 -15.99 3.11
CA VAL A 98 -5.92 -16.52 1.75
C VAL A 98 -7.29 -17.19 1.69
N GLY A 99 -8.11 -16.84 0.70
CA GLY A 99 -9.33 -17.58 0.34
C GLY A 99 -10.58 -17.36 1.21
N GLY A 100 -10.60 -16.32 2.05
CA GLY A 100 -11.66 -16.11 3.07
C GLY A 100 -12.59 -14.91 2.88
N GLY A 101 -12.67 -14.30 1.68
CA GLY A 101 -13.56 -13.16 1.41
C GLY A 101 -13.14 -11.82 2.03
N ILE A 102 -12.02 -11.77 2.77
CA ILE A 102 -11.44 -10.52 3.26
C ILE A 102 -10.51 -9.95 2.18
N ARG A 103 -10.84 -8.77 1.66
CA ARG A 103 -9.95 -7.97 0.80
C ARG A 103 -8.63 -7.74 1.53
N SER A 104 -7.50 -7.86 0.83
CA SER A 104 -6.18 -7.67 1.45
C SER A 104 -6.10 -6.36 2.23
N LEU A 105 -5.66 -6.40 3.48
CA LEU A 105 -5.49 -5.19 4.32
C LEU A 105 -4.57 -4.16 3.67
N ASN A 106 -3.54 -4.62 2.95
CA ASN A 106 -2.65 -3.74 2.21
C ASN A 106 -3.36 -3.05 1.03
N VAL A 107 -4.29 -3.75 0.37
CA VAL A 107 -5.11 -3.19 -0.72
C VAL A 107 -6.15 -2.22 -0.14
N ALA A 108 -6.80 -2.59 0.96
CA ALA A 108 -7.76 -1.73 1.66
C ALA A 108 -7.10 -0.40 2.09
N LEU A 109 -5.94 -0.45 2.75
CA LEU A 109 -5.19 0.76 3.10
C LEU A 109 -4.89 1.66 1.89
N ARG A 110 -4.58 1.09 0.73
CA ARG A 110 -4.28 1.87 -0.48
C ARG A 110 -5.52 2.51 -1.07
N GLN A 111 -6.62 1.76 -1.12
CA GLN A 111 -7.89 2.22 -1.70
C GLN A 111 -8.54 3.28 -0.80
N GLU A 112 -8.66 3.02 0.50
CA GLU A 112 -9.32 3.91 1.46
C GLU A 112 -8.56 5.22 1.73
N LEU A 113 -7.25 5.24 1.44
CA LEU A 113 -6.39 6.42 1.56
C LEU A 113 -6.01 7.02 0.20
N ASP A 114 -6.56 6.49 -0.89
CA ASP A 114 -6.25 6.90 -2.27
C ASP A 114 -4.74 7.02 -2.55
N LEU A 115 -3.97 6.01 -2.11
CA LEU A 115 -2.52 5.93 -2.33
C LEU A 115 -2.23 5.39 -3.72
N TYR A 116 -2.56 6.18 -4.74
CA TYR A 116 -2.57 5.80 -6.16
C TYR A 116 -1.17 5.50 -6.74
N VAL A 117 -0.07 5.95 -6.12
CA VAL A 117 1.30 5.58 -6.51
C VAL A 117 1.89 4.52 -5.58
N CYS A 118 2.28 3.38 -6.14
CA CYS A 118 3.22 2.45 -5.52
C CYS A 118 4.62 2.68 -6.09
N LEU A 119 5.47 3.39 -5.34
CA LEU A 119 6.86 3.67 -5.70
C LEU A 119 7.79 2.56 -5.19
N ARG A 120 8.62 1.99 -6.08
CA ARG A 120 9.58 0.94 -5.73
C ARG A 120 10.96 1.22 -6.31
N PRO A 121 11.86 1.88 -5.57
CA PRO A 121 13.26 1.96 -5.94
C PRO A 121 13.91 0.56 -5.83
N VAL A 122 14.63 0.16 -6.86
CA VAL A 122 15.36 -1.11 -6.95
C VAL A 122 16.79 -0.80 -7.33
N ARG A 123 17.70 -1.00 -6.38
CA ARG A 123 19.14 -0.84 -6.56
C ARG A 123 19.91 -1.98 -5.92
N TYR A 124 21.08 -2.27 -6.45
CA TYR A 124 21.99 -3.24 -5.85
C TYR A 124 22.77 -2.65 -4.66
N PHE A 125 22.99 -3.48 -3.65
CA PHE A 125 23.92 -3.21 -2.55
C PHE A 125 25.08 -4.19 -2.64
N GLN A 126 26.31 -3.67 -2.63
CA GLN A 126 27.51 -4.48 -2.77
C GLN A 126 27.58 -5.57 -1.69
N GLY A 127 27.83 -6.81 -2.12
CA GLY A 127 27.92 -7.97 -1.24
C GLY A 127 26.63 -8.75 -1.06
N VAL A 128 25.48 -8.22 -1.50
CA VAL A 128 24.22 -8.99 -1.54
C VAL A 128 24.36 -10.13 -2.56
N PRO A 129 24.08 -11.39 -2.19
CA PRO A 129 24.07 -12.51 -3.13
C PRO A 129 23.05 -12.28 -4.25
N SER A 130 23.45 -12.55 -5.49
CA SER A 130 22.61 -12.30 -6.67
C SER A 130 22.60 -13.50 -7.62
N PRO A 131 21.44 -13.83 -8.23
CA PRO A 131 21.35 -14.86 -9.25
C PRO A 131 21.80 -14.39 -10.65
N VAL A 132 22.06 -13.09 -10.84
CA VAL A 132 22.48 -12.51 -12.14
C VAL A 132 23.94 -12.08 -12.11
N LYS A 133 24.57 -12.01 -13.28
CA LYS A 133 26.01 -11.71 -13.42
C LYS A 133 26.40 -10.27 -13.09
N ARG A 134 25.52 -9.31 -13.36
CA ARG A 134 25.78 -7.87 -13.24
C ARG A 134 24.65 -7.14 -12.50
N PRO A 135 24.37 -7.47 -11.23
CA PRO A 135 23.29 -6.80 -10.47
C PRO A 135 23.56 -5.30 -10.27
N GLU A 136 24.82 -4.87 -10.29
CA GLU A 136 25.23 -3.48 -10.14
C GLU A 136 24.72 -2.55 -11.26
N ASP A 137 24.37 -3.10 -12.42
CA ASP A 137 23.79 -2.33 -13.52
C ASP A 137 22.29 -2.00 -13.25
N THR A 138 21.70 -2.54 -12.18
CA THR A 138 20.32 -2.26 -11.79
C THR A 138 20.25 -1.05 -10.84
N ASP A 139 19.80 0.08 -11.37
CA ASP A 139 19.39 1.27 -10.62
C ASP A 139 18.14 1.86 -11.27
N MET A 140 16.97 1.54 -10.71
CA MET A 140 15.68 1.87 -11.31
C MET A 140 14.68 2.31 -10.24
N VAL A 141 13.75 3.16 -10.63
CA VAL A 141 12.58 3.52 -9.81
C VAL A 141 11.32 3.11 -10.56
N ILE A 142 10.56 2.18 -9.98
CA ILE A 142 9.31 1.70 -10.57
C ILE A 142 8.16 2.53 -10.01
N PHE A 143 7.44 3.21 -10.91
CA PHE A 143 6.15 3.84 -10.63
C PHE A 143 5.04 2.92 -11.11
N ARG A 144 4.25 2.41 -10.16
CA ARG A 144 3.13 1.52 -10.43
C ARG A 144 1.83 2.17 -9.95
N GLU A 145 0.85 2.26 -10.85
CA GLU A 145 -0.53 2.62 -10.55
C GLU A 145 -1.12 1.61 -9.54
N ASN A 146 -1.84 2.10 -8.53
CA ASN A 146 -2.17 1.34 -7.33
C ASN A 146 -3.64 1.47 -6.88
N SER A 147 -4.48 2.12 -7.69
CA SER A 147 -5.91 2.36 -7.44
C SER A 147 -6.84 1.56 -8.36
N GLU A 148 -6.42 1.19 -9.58
CA GLU A 148 -7.25 0.51 -10.58
C GLU A 148 -6.72 -0.89 -10.94
N ASP A 149 -6.78 -1.27 -12.23
CA ASP A 149 -6.45 -2.58 -12.77
C ASP A 149 -7.33 -3.69 -12.15
N ILE A 150 -6.93 -4.95 -12.32
CA ILE A 150 -7.58 -6.12 -11.74
C ILE A 150 -7.60 -6.08 -10.21
N TYR A 151 -6.78 -5.22 -9.60
CA TYR A 151 -6.76 -4.98 -8.14
C TYR A 151 -8.00 -4.24 -7.65
N ALA A 152 -8.84 -3.70 -8.54
CA ALA A 152 -10.19 -3.28 -8.21
C ALA A 152 -11.02 -4.42 -7.59
N GLY A 153 -10.66 -5.69 -7.81
CA GLY A 153 -11.33 -6.83 -7.19
C GLY A 153 -12.80 -6.95 -7.59
N ILE A 154 -13.12 -6.52 -8.81
CA ILE A 154 -14.44 -6.67 -9.42
C ILE A 154 -14.43 -8.03 -10.12
N GLU A 155 -14.92 -9.04 -9.42
CA GLU A 155 -14.93 -10.42 -9.91
C GLU A 155 -16.23 -11.13 -9.56
N TYR A 156 -16.61 -12.05 -10.44
CA TYR A 156 -17.81 -12.87 -10.30
C TYR A 156 -17.40 -14.33 -10.39
N GLN A 157 -17.75 -15.07 -9.33
CA GLN A 157 -17.39 -16.48 -9.18
C GLN A 157 -18.10 -17.34 -10.22
N GLU A 158 -17.42 -18.40 -10.67
CA GLU A 158 -18.02 -19.42 -11.54
C GLU A 158 -19.28 -20.04 -10.91
N GLY A 159 -20.27 -20.32 -11.76
CA GLY A 159 -21.53 -20.93 -11.35
C GLY A 159 -22.55 -20.00 -10.69
N THR A 160 -22.22 -18.73 -10.43
CA THR A 160 -23.19 -17.79 -9.82
C THR A 160 -24.13 -17.14 -10.86
N PRO A 161 -25.34 -16.70 -10.46
CA PRO A 161 -26.24 -16.00 -11.37
C PRO A 161 -25.65 -14.71 -11.97
N GLU A 162 -24.80 -14.01 -11.21
CA GLU A 162 -24.18 -12.76 -11.62
C GLU A 162 -23.18 -12.96 -12.76
N VAL A 163 -22.31 -14.00 -12.67
CA VAL A 163 -21.36 -14.28 -13.75
C VAL A 163 -22.09 -14.70 -15.03
N LYS A 164 -23.16 -15.48 -14.90
CA LYS A 164 -23.98 -15.90 -16.05
C LYS A 164 -24.59 -14.68 -16.74
N LYS A 165 -25.22 -13.78 -15.99
CA LYS A 165 -25.79 -12.54 -16.53
C LYS A 165 -24.73 -11.70 -17.26
N LEU A 166 -23.53 -11.61 -16.70
CA LEU A 166 -22.43 -10.88 -17.33
C LEU A 166 -21.95 -11.54 -18.62
N ILE A 167 -21.79 -12.87 -18.64
CA ILE A 167 -21.42 -13.62 -19.84
C ILE A 167 -22.50 -13.46 -20.92
N ASP A 168 -23.78 -13.58 -20.55
CA ASP A 168 -24.91 -13.40 -21.46
C ASP A 168 -24.90 -11.99 -22.09
N PHE A 169 -24.67 -10.95 -21.29
CA PHE A 169 -24.50 -9.58 -21.78
C PHE A 169 -23.34 -9.47 -22.77
N LEU A 170 -22.16 -10.00 -22.41
CA LEU A 170 -20.98 -9.95 -23.27
C LEU A 170 -21.20 -10.66 -24.60
N GLN A 171 -21.87 -11.82 -24.61
CA GLN A 171 -22.09 -12.60 -25.81
C GLN A 171 -23.23 -12.04 -26.67
N ASN A 172 -24.38 -11.74 -26.06
CA ASN A 172 -25.60 -11.40 -26.78
C ASN A 172 -25.69 -9.92 -27.17
N GLU A 173 -25.18 -9.02 -26.33
CA GLU A 173 -25.25 -7.57 -26.59
C GLU A 173 -23.92 -7.03 -27.15
N MET A 174 -22.79 -7.52 -26.65
CA MET A 174 -21.46 -7.02 -27.04
C MET A 174 -20.78 -7.89 -28.11
N GLY A 175 -21.38 -9.01 -28.52
CA GLY A 175 -20.87 -9.87 -29.59
C GLY A 175 -19.54 -10.59 -29.26
N VAL A 176 -19.23 -10.80 -27.98
CA VAL A 176 -17.98 -11.41 -27.54
C VAL A 176 -17.99 -12.91 -27.85
N THR A 177 -17.07 -13.36 -28.70
CA THR A 177 -16.91 -14.79 -29.07
C THR A 177 -15.66 -15.46 -28.50
N LYS A 178 -14.83 -14.69 -27.78
CA LYS A 178 -13.50 -15.15 -27.31
C LYS A 178 -13.52 -15.89 -25.97
N ILE A 179 -14.66 -15.97 -25.30
CA ILE A 179 -14.79 -16.75 -24.06
C ILE A 179 -14.77 -18.23 -24.44
N ARG A 180 -13.65 -18.92 -24.16
CA ARG A 180 -13.41 -20.29 -24.63
C ARG A 180 -14.37 -21.33 -24.02
N PHE A 181 -14.74 -21.14 -22.75
CA PHE A 181 -15.57 -22.05 -21.96
C PHE A 181 -16.56 -21.26 -21.08
N PRO A 182 -17.61 -20.65 -21.66
CA PRO A 182 -18.50 -19.74 -20.93
C PRO A 182 -19.20 -20.39 -19.73
N GLU A 183 -19.58 -21.67 -19.84
CA GLU A 183 -20.30 -22.39 -18.78
C GLU A 183 -19.47 -22.66 -17.51
N THR A 184 -18.14 -22.59 -17.59
CA THR A 184 -17.23 -22.92 -16.49
C THR A 184 -16.20 -21.82 -16.25
N SER A 185 -16.56 -20.57 -16.55
CA SER A 185 -15.68 -19.42 -16.36
C SER A 185 -16.19 -18.52 -15.24
N GLY A 186 -15.29 -18.14 -14.32
CA GLY A 186 -15.43 -16.92 -13.55
C GLY A 186 -15.02 -15.72 -14.41
N ILE A 187 -15.52 -14.52 -14.10
CA ILE A 187 -15.17 -13.31 -14.85
C ILE A 187 -14.59 -12.26 -13.90
N GLY A 188 -13.42 -11.72 -14.27
CA GLY A 188 -12.82 -10.55 -13.65
C GLY A 188 -12.91 -9.33 -14.56
N ILE A 189 -13.11 -8.16 -13.98
CA ILE A 189 -13.15 -6.88 -14.68
C ILE A 189 -11.89 -6.09 -14.37
N LYS A 190 -11.20 -5.66 -15.42
CA LYS A 190 -10.02 -4.80 -15.35
C LYS A 190 -10.38 -3.40 -15.84
N PRO A 191 -10.79 -2.47 -14.96
CA PRO A 191 -10.89 -1.07 -15.32
C PRO A 191 -9.49 -0.47 -15.47
N THR A 192 -9.34 0.44 -16.44
CA THR A 192 -8.16 1.28 -16.60
C THR A 192 -8.64 2.59 -17.20
N SER A 193 -8.39 3.70 -16.51
CA SER A 193 -8.85 5.01 -16.93
C SER A 193 -7.71 5.91 -17.41
N LYS A 194 -8.08 6.91 -18.21
CA LYS A 194 -7.18 7.99 -18.61
C LYS A 194 -6.68 8.74 -17.38
N ASP A 195 -7.58 9.09 -16.47
CA ASP A 195 -7.29 9.92 -15.30
C ASP A 195 -6.32 9.20 -14.34
N GLY A 196 -6.56 7.92 -14.01
CA GLY A 196 -5.65 7.12 -13.20
C GLY A 196 -4.26 6.96 -13.83
N THR A 197 -4.23 6.81 -15.16
CA THR A 197 -2.98 6.73 -15.93
C THR A 197 -2.20 8.05 -15.90
N GLU A 198 -2.85 9.17 -16.21
CA GLU A 198 -2.23 10.50 -16.25
C GLU A 198 -1.76 10.94 -14.87
N HIS A 199 -2.54 10.68 -13.83
CA HIS A 199 -2.18 11.03 -12.45
C HIS A 199 -0.92 10.30 -11.97
N THR A 200 -0.73 9.05 -12.41
CA THR A 200 0.52 8.29 -12.18
C THR A 200 1.68 8.78 -13.04
N GLN A 201 1.42 9.24 -14.27
CA GLN A 201 2.45 9.73 -15.19
C GLN A 201 2.98 11.11 -14.81
N LEU A 202 2.15 12.01 -14.28
CA LEU A 202 2.57 13.36 -13.85
C LEU A 202 3.69 13.32 -12.80
N GLN A 203 3.74 12.27 -11.98
CA GLN A 203 4.79 12.04 -10.97
C GLN A 203 6.14 11.59 -11.58
N ARG A 204 6.19 11.22 -12.87
CA ARG A 204 7.44 10.89 -13.59
C ARG A 204 8.18 12.13 -14.10
N GLY A 205 7.58 13.31 -14.02
CA GLY A 205 8.14 14.58 -14.47
C GLY A 205 9.01 15.32 -13.45
N LEU A 206 9.26 14.70 -12.29
CA LEU A 206 10.27 15.10 -11.30
C LEU A 206 11.55 14.29 -11.49
#